data_AF-A0A8T2ETY8-F1
#
_entry.id   AF-A0A8T2ETY8-F1
#
_cell.length_a   1.000
_cell.length_b   1.000
_cell.length_c   1.000
_cell.angle_alpha   90.00
_cell.angle_beta   90.00
_cell.angle_gamma   90.00
#
_symmetry.space_group_name_H-M   'P 1'
#
loop_
_entity.id
_entity.type
_entity.pdbx_description
1 polymer ?
#
loop_
_entity_poly.entity_id
_entity_poly.type
_entity_poly.pdbx_seq_one_letter_code
_entity_poly.pdbx_strand_id
1 'polypeptide(L)'
;MTSLSANDRKDFVDGQMKYWRQIAESDGFDIDDVPVPRGTRAGLWSVDCKHPRFRLRACLPKIYAMVGLHRYNLLRGTNFEHLELLKYNESMNCVCSYYITSVAVDLSSQLQKTFQIRVDEKSFGDLDLTVSVARPNDEEKVTIEKRFIHHFHCEAAADDFYKGALPDWPLVDDLNNQKRFYMVKKCELQSNDWIRLYLELAVGVRYQQTSESDLSKLQVLKVAIETKEEDVQPPNRRLKSKSLHVYITFKGLAKAPIGDEIGEHVERKAIVRRVIDERSGHLTLLGGFSNAKNDLNQSSDDEQPFGKRRRI
;
A
#
# COMPACT_ATOMS: atom_id res chain seq x y z
N MET A 1 34.30 24.90 -7.01
CA MET A 1 32.96 25.14 -6.42
C MET A 1 32.75 26.64 -6.35
N THR A 2 32.07 27.22 -7.33
CA THR A 2 31.74 28.64 -7.37
C THR A 2 30.59 28.91 -6.40
N SER A 3 30.81 29.75 -5.40
CA SER A 3 29.77 30.17 -4.46
C SER A 3 28.72 30.99 -5.22
N LEU A 4 27.47 30.52 -5.24
CA LEU A 4 26.32 31.28 -5.76
C LEU A 4 26.22 32.64 -5.04
N SER A 5 26.02 33.71 -5.81
CA SER A 5 25.84 35.04 -5.23
C SER A 5 24.60 35.08 -4.33
N ALA A 6 24.53 36.05 -3.42
CA ALA A 6 23.35 36.19 -2.56
C ALA A 6 22.06 36.44 -3.37
N ASN A 7 22.16 37.12 -4.51
CA ASN A 7 21.04 37.36 -5.42
C ASN A 7 20.59 36.07 -6.13
N ASP A 8 21.52 35.27 -6.64
CA ASP A 8 21.17 33.99 -7.30
C ASP A 8 20.46 33.02 -6.34
N ARG A 9 20.84 33.04 -5.05
CA ARG A 9 20.16 32.24 -4.02
C ARG A 9 18.76 32.74 -3.74
N LYS A 10 18.55 34.05 -3.70
CA LYS A 10 17.23 34.65 -3.48
C LYS A 10 16.28 34.34 -4.65
N ASP A 11 16.75 34.54 -5.88
CA ASP A 11 15.96 34.26 -7.08
C ASP A 11 15.57 32.78 -7.20
N PHE A 12 16.48 31.88 -6.82
CA PHE A 12 16.18 30.45 -6.74
C PHE A 12 15.08 30.15 -5.70
N VAL A 13 15.18 30.70 -4.49
CA VAL A 13 14.21 30.49 -3.41
C VAL A 13 12.83 31.04 -3.78
N ASP A 14 12.77 32.24 -4.37
CA ASP A 14 11.53 32.86 -4.83
C ASP A 14 10.90 32.04 -5.98
N GLY A 15 11.73 31.52 -6.89
CA GLY A 15 11.31 30.59 -7.93
C GLY A 15 10.72 29.29 -7.38
N GLN A 16 11.35 28.68 -6.36
CA GLN A 16 10.82 27.49 -5.69
C GLN A 16 9.49 27.77 -4.98
N MET A 17 9.38 28.90 -4.28
CA MET A 17 8.13 29.27 -3.61
C MET A 17 6.99 29.49 -4.60
N LYS A 18 7.26 30.11 -5.75
CA LYS A 18 6.27 30.28 -6.82
C LYS A 18 5.84 28.94 -7.39
N TYR A 19 6.78 28.04 -7.67
CA TYR A 19 6.51 26.69 -8.17
C TYR A 19 5.57 25.91 -7.23
N TRP A 20 5.90 25.83 -5.94
CA TRP A 20 5.07 25.12 -4.96
C TRP A 20 3.71 25.77 -4.73
N ARG A 21 3.61 27.10 -4.87
CA ARG A 21 2.33 27.80 -4.81
C ARG A 21 1.42 27.41 -5.98
N GLN A 22 1.97 27.34 -7.20
CA GLN A 22 1.20 26.90 -8.38
C GLN A 22 0.77 25.44 -8.25
N ILE A 23 1.63 24.57 -7.74
CA ILE A 23 1.27 23.16 -7.45
C ILE A 23 0.14 23.07 -6.41
N ALA A 24 0.17 23.92 -5.39
CA ALA A 24 -0.86 23.94 -4.35
C ALA A 24 -2.26 24.30 -4.89
N GLU A 25 -2.36 25.01 -6.01
CA GLU A 25 -3.65 25.36 -6.63
C GLU A 25 -4.39 24.12 -7.15
N SER A 26 -3.68 23.04 -7.49
CA SER A 26 -4.24 21.78 -7.97
C SER A 26 -4.05 20.61 -7.00
N ASP A 27 -3.69 20.88 -5.73
CA ASP A 27 -3.27 19.85 -4.76
C ASP A 27 -2.16 18.91 -5.30
N GLY A 28 -1.39 19.35 -6.29
CA GLY A 28 -0.32 18.58 -6.95
C GLY A 28 -0.78 17.56 -8.00
N PHE A 29 -2.06 17.54 -8.39
CA PHE A 29 -2.58 16.63 -9.42
C PHE A 29 -2.39 17.15 -10.85
N ASP A 30 -2.56 18.46 -11.05
CA ASP A 30 -2.50 19.08 -12.37
C ASP A 30 -1.31 20.04 -12.43
N ILE A 31 -0.18 19.57 -13.00
CA ILE A 31 1.10 20.29 -13.03
C ILE A 31 1.68 20.44 -14.44
N ASP A 32 0.92 20.06 -15.47
CA ASP A 32 1.44 19.92 -16.85
C ASP A 32 1.97 21.25 -17.43
N ASP A 33 1.39 22.39 -17.01
CA ASP A 33 1.78 23.73 -17.45
C ASP A 33 2.70 24.47 -16.46
N VAL A 34 3.14 23.81 -15.38
CA VAL A 34 3.91 24.45 -14.31
C VAL A 34 5.42 24.34 -14.60
N PRO A 35 6.12 25.46 -14.88
CA PRO A 35 7.54 25.40 -15.22
C PRO A 35 8.38 25.06 -13.99
N VAL A 36 9.16 23.98 -14.07
CA VAL A 36 10.12 23.59 -13.02
C VAL A 36 11.29 24.57 -13.01
N PRO A 37 11.59 25.26 -11.89
CA PRO A 37 12.71 26.18 -11.81
C PRO A 37 14.06 25.49 -12.09
N ARG A 38 15.00 26.19 -12.72
CA ARG A 38 16.35 25.66 -12.96
C ARG A 38 17.03 25.32 -11.64
N GLY A 39 17.64 24.14 -11.55
CA GLY A 39 18.33 23.65 -10.35
C GLY A 39 17.43 22.98 -9.32
N THR A 40 16.13 22.81 -9.60
CA THR A 40 15.22 22.05 -8.74
C THR A 40 15.65 20.58 -8.68
N ARG A 41 15.98 20.09 -7.49
CA ARG A 41 16.33 18.67 -7.26
C ARG A 41 15.18 17.83 -6.70
N ALA A 42 14.16 18.46 -6.12
CA ALA A 42 13.04 17.81 -5.45
C ALA A 42 11.71 18.38 -5.96
N GLY A 43 11.45 18.26 -7.26
CA GLY A 43 10.17 18.61 -7.88
C GLY A 43 9.24 17.41 -8.00
N LEU A 44 8.04 17.65 -8.52
CA LEU A 44 7.15 16.58 -8.97
C LEU A 44 7.48 16.21 -10.42
N TRP A 45 7.58 14.91 -10.68
CA TRP A 45 7.76 14.32 -11.98
C TRP A 45 6.41 13.84 -12.51
N SER A 46 5.92 14.46 -13.60
CA SER A 46 4.65 14.07 -14.25
C SER A 46 4.88 12.92 -15.23
N VAL A 47 4.04 11.90 -15.14
CA VAL A 47 4.00 10.75 -16.05
C VAL A 47 2.63 10.62 -16.67
N ASP A 48 2.57 10.73 -17.99
CA ASP A 48 1.41 10.37 -18.78
C ASP A 48 1.42 8.86 -19.08
N CYS A 49 0.45 8.14 -18.52
CA CYS A 49 0.32 6.69 -18.65
C CYS A 49 -0.20 6.26 -20.03
N LYS A 50 -0.80 7.17 -20.80
CA LYS A 50 -1.27 6.86 -22.17
C LYS A 50 -0.10 6.74 -23.15
N HIS A 51 1.02 7.39 -22.84
CA HIS A 51 2.21 7.40 -23.68
C HIS A 51 2.85 5.98 -23.74
N PRO A 52 3.15 5.44 -24.94
CA PRO A 52 3.61 4.05 -25.11
C PRO A 52 4.85 3.66 -24.30
N ARG A 53 5.75 4.61 -24.02
CA ARG A 53 6.97 4.38 -23.23
C ARG A 53 6.71 4.09 -21.74
N PHE A 54 5.59 4.56 -21.19
CA PHE A 54 5.32 4.49 -19.75
C PHE A 54 4.25 3.45 -19.37
N ARG A 55 3.56 2.86 -20.36
CA ARG A 55 2.56 1.78 -20.13
C ARG A 55 3.13 0.56 -19.39
N LEU A 56 4.40 0.23 -19.57
CA LEU A 56 5.02 -0.98 -18.99
C LEU A 56 5.58 -0.81 -17.57
N ARG A 57 5.72 0.43 -17.07
CA ARG A 57 6.22 0.74 -15.71
C ARG A 57 5.11 0.98 -14.68
N ALA A 58 3.85 0.86 -15.10
CA ALA A 58 2.69 1.40 -14.39
C ALA A 58 2.11 0.48 -13.29
N CYS A 59 2.78 -0.60 -12.89
CA CYS A 59 2.20 -1.57 -11.95
C CYS A 59 1.92 -0.96 -10.57
N LEU A 60 2.89 -0.26 -9.97
CA LEU A 60 2.75 0.24 -8.60
C LEU A 60 1.78 1.44 -8.50
N PRO A 61 1.85 2.48 -9.35
CA PRO A 61 0.87 3.57 -9.35
C PRO A 61 -0.57 3.09 -9.59
N LYS A 62 -0.76 2.05 -10.40
CA LYS A 62 -2.08 1.43 -10.61
C LYS A 62 -2.60 0.78 -9.32
N ILE A 63 -1.76 0.03 -8.61
CA ILE A 63 -2.13 -0.57 -7.31
C ILE A 63 -2.46 0.54 -6.30
N TYR A 64 -1.68 1.63 -6.24
CA TYR A 64 -1.99 2.79 -5.40
C TYR A 64 -3.34 3.42 -5.74
N ALA A 65 -3.69 3.53 -7.04
CA ALA A 65 -5.01 3.98 -7.46
C ALA A 65 -6.12 3.06 -6.92
N MET A 66 -5.94 1.74 -7.03
CA MET A 66 -6.91 0.76 -6.52
C MET A 66 -7.07 0.86 -4.99
N VAL A 67 -5.99 1.10 -4.24
CA VAL A 67 -6.04 1.29 -2.78
C VAL A 67 -6.80 2.58 -2.42
N GLY A 68 -6.59 3.66 -3.17
CA GLY A 68 -7.35 4.90 -3.02
C GLY A 68 -8.85 4.72 -3.27
N LEU A 69 -9.21 3.99 -4.33
CA LEU A 69 -10.60 3.65 -4.59
C LEU A 69 -11.19 2.77 -3.48
N HIS A 70 -10.44 1.81 -2.99
CA HIS A 70 -10.86 0.98 -1.86
C HIS A 70 -11.15 1.81 -0.60
N ARG A 71 -10.29 2.80 -0.27
CA ARG A 71 -10.55 3.76 0.80
C ARG A 71 -11.88 4.49 0.60
N TYR A 72 -12.10 5.04 -0.61
CA TYR A 72 -13.32 5.78 -0.92
C TYR A 72 -14.56 4.89 -0.78
N ASN A 73 -14.52 3.68 -1.36
CA ASN A 73 -15.58 2.69 -1.27
C ASN A 73 -15.90 2.31 0.18
N LEU A 74 -14.89 2.14 1.04
CA LEU A 74 -15.10 1.78 2.43
C LEU A 74 -15.70 2.93 3.27
N LEU A 75 -15.35 4.19 2.96
CA LEU A 75 -15.90 5.37 3.65
C LEU A 75 -17.31 5.76 3.18
N ARG A 76 -17.58 5.65 1.88
CA ARG A 76 -18.85 6.08 1.27
C ARG A 76 -19.84 4.93 1.06
N GLY A 77 -19.41 3.69 1.22
CA GLY A 77 -20.24 2.50 0.94
C GLY A 77 -20.51 2.29 -0.55
N THR A 78 -19.62 2.75 -1.44
CA THR A 78 -19.73 2.61 -2.90
C THR A 78 -18.97 1.38 -3.40
N ASN A 79 -19.10 1.06 -4.70
CA ASN A 79 -18.40 -0.06 -5.33
C ASN A 79 -17.76 0.34 -6.68
N PHE A 80 -16.91 1.38 -6.66
CA PHE A 80 -16.14 1.78 -7.82
C PHE A 80 -14.96 0.83 -8.06
N GLU A 81 -14.82 0.35 -9.29
CA GLU A 81 -13.71 -0.46 -9.74
C GLU A 81 -12.78 0.34 -10.65
N HIS A 82 -11.49 0.03 -10.61
CA HIS A 82 -10.50 0.71 -11.43
C HIS A 82 -10.69 0.35 -12.91
N LEU A 83 -10.74 1.36 -13.78
CA LEU A 83 -10.87 1.18 -15.23
C LEU A 83 -9.57 1.53 -15.95
N GLU A 84 -9.07 2.75 -15.76
CA GLU A 84 -7.89 3.26 -16.49
C GLU A 84 -7.05 4.17 -15.58
N LEU A 85 -5.74 4.05 -15.68
CA LEU A 85 -4.79 5.01 -15.10
C LEU A 85 -4.44 6.07 -16.15
N LEU A 86 -4.77 7.34 -15.88
CA LEU A 86 -4.56 8.43 -16.84
C LEU A 86 -3.16 9.03 -16.71
N LYS A 87 -2.84 9.54 -15.53
CA LYS A 87 -1.56 10.18 -15.22
C LYS A 87 -1.25 10.06 -13.74
N TYR A 88 0.01 10.19 -13.38
CA TYR A 88 0.43 10.40 -12.01
C TYR A 88 1.61 11.34 -11.93
N ASN A 89 1.69 12.09 -10.84
CA ASN A 89 2.87 12.87 -10.48
C ASN A 89 3.53 12.22 -9.29
N GLU A 90 4.85 12.06 -9.33
CA GLU A 90 5.64 11.48 -8.25
C GLU A 90 6.69 12.46 -7.73
N SER A 91 6.92 12.47 -6.42
CA SER A 91 8.03 13.25 -5.84
C SER A 91 9.37 12.54 -6.06
N MET A 92 10.42 13.28 -6.42
CA MET A 92 11.77 12.74 -6.63
C MET A 92 12.56 12.50 -5.33
N ASN A 93 11.96 11.81 -4.35
CA ASN A 93 12.56 11.51 -3.04
C ASN A 93 12.75 9.99 -2.85
N CYS A 94 13.51 9.57 -1.83
CA CYS A 94 13.62 8.14 -1.48
C CYS A 94 12.30 7.55 -0.95
N VAL A 95 11.43 8.39 -0.40
CA VAL A 95 10.07 8.04 0.01
C VAL A 95 9.14 8.92 -0.81
N CYS A 96 8.30 8.30 -1.63
CA CYS A 96 7.58 9.01 -2.67
C CYS A 96 6.17 9.41 -2.23
N SER A 97 5.73 10.59 -2.65
CA SER A 97 4.32 10.95 -2.75
C SER A 97 3.85 10.81 -4.19
N TYR A 98 2.74 10.11 -4.36
CA TYR A 98 2.06 9.88 -5.62
C TYR A 98 0.75 10.66 -5.65
N TYR A 99 0.59 11.46 -6.70
CA TYR A 99 -0.62 12.21 -7.02
C TYR A 99 -1.21 11.63 -8.30
N ILE A 100 -2.20 10.78 -8.15
CA ILE A 100 -2.67 9.87 -9.18
C ILE A 100 -4.04 10.32 -9.67
N THR A 101 -4.21 10.37 -10.99
CA THR A 101 -5.50 10.59 -11.64
C THR A 101 -5.90 9.33 -12.39
N SER A 102 -7.03 8.73 -12.02
CA SER A 102 -7.51 7.45 -12.55
C SER A 102 -9.01 7.46 -12.79
N VAL A 103 -9.47 6.78 -13.84
CA VAL A 103 -10.89 6.55 -14.11
C VAL A 103 -11.33 5.30 -13.37
N ALA A 104 -12.47 5.40 -12.70
CA ALA A 104 -13.15 4.29 -12.06
C ALA A 104 -14.60 4.19 -12.56
N VAL A 105 -15.13 2.98 -12.57
CA VAL A 105 -16.50 2.68 -13.00
C VAL A 105 -17.26 2.00 -11.86
N ASP A 106 -18.49 2.44 -11.62
CA ASP A 106 -19.42 1.70 -10.79
C ASP A 106 -20.20 0.74 -11.70
N LEU A 107 -19.95 -0.56 -11.55
CA LEU A 107 -20.56 -1.58 -12.39
C LEU A 107 -22.10 -1.62 -12.29
N SER A 108 -22.66 -1.17 -11.15
CA SER A 108 -24.11 -1.20 -10.93
C SER A 108 -24.85 -0.10 -11.70
N SER A 109 -24.24 1.07 -11.83
CA SER A 109 -24.81 2.23 -12.51
C SER A 109 -24.19 2.51 -13.87
N GLN A 110 -23.11 1.81 -14.23
CA GLN A 110 -22.23 2.08 -15.37
C GLN A 110 -21.67 3.51 -15.37
N LEU A 111 -21.67 4.16 -14.21
CA LEU A 111 -21.20 5.53 -14.05
C LEU A 111 -19.67 5.53 -13.99
N GLN A 112 -19.05 6.24 -14.92
CA GLN A 112 -17.61 6.47 -14.93
C GLN A 112 -17.29 7.81 -14.28
N LYS A 113 -16.33 7.80 -13.36
CA LYS A 113 -15.82 8.99 -12.68
C LYS A 113 -14.31 9.03 -12.71
N THR A 114 -13.76 10.24 -12.79
CA THR A 114 -12.33 10.46 -12.64
C THR A 114 -12.03 10.75 -11.18
N PHE A 115 -11.13 9.98 -10.59
CA PHE A 115 -10.68 10.11 -9.22
C PHE A 115 -9.29 10.72 -9.15
N GLN A 116 -9.10 11.59 -8.16
CA GLN A 116 -7.81 12.09 -7.71
C GLN A 116 -7.45 11.36 -6.40
N ILE A 117 -6.27 10.73 -6.39
CA ILE A 117 -5.82 9.86 -5.31
C ILE A 117 -4.40 10.27 -4.90
N ARG A 118 -4.22 10.56 -3.61
CA ARG A 118 -2.92 10.88 -3.04
C ARG A 118 -2.45 9.75 -2.13
N VAL A 119 -1.28 9.22 -2.42
CA VAL A 119 -0.60 8.21 -1.61
C VAL A 119 0.75 8.75 -1.20
N ASP A 120 1.03 8.75 0.10
CA ASP A 120 2.31 9.16 0.67
C ASP A 120 2.97 7.93 1.29
N GLU A 121 4.09 7.48 0.74
CA GLU A 121 4.92 6.45 1.36
C GLU A 121 5.56 7.00 2.64
N LYS A 122 5.95 6.12 3.56
CA LYS A 122 6.66 6.50 4.79
C LYS A 122 7.98 5.77 4.95
N SER A 123 8.09 4.57 4.39
CA SER A 123 9.31 3.79 4.38
C SER A 123 9.63 3.34 2.95
N PHE A 124 10.92 3.17 2.67
CA PHE A 124 11.37 2.68 1.38
C PHE A 124 11.49 1.15 1.42
N GLY A 125 10.80 0.48 0.50
CA GLY A 125 10.94 -0.96 0.27
C GLY A 125 10.17 -1.85 1.24
N ASP A 126 9.40 -1.28 2.15
CA ASP A 126 8.42 -1.95 3.00
C ASP A 126 7.05 -1.28 2.81
N LEU A 127 5.97 -2.04 3.03
CA LEU A 127 4.62 -1.50 2.94
C LEU A 127 4.38 -0.58 4.15
N ASP A 128 4.62 0.71 3.99
CA ASP A 128 4.22 1.73 4.96
C ASP A 128 3.78 2.97 4.20
N LEU A 129 2.48 3.21 4.14
CA LEU A 129 1.92 4.31 3.38
C LEU A 129 0.66 4.89 4.01
N THR A 130 0.31 6.10 3.58
CA THR A 130 -0.92 6.76 3.93
C THR A 130 -1.63 7.28 2.69
N VAL A 131 -2.91 6.95 2.59
CA VAL A 131 -3.82 7.51 1.60
C VAL A 131 -4.63 8.62 2.26
N SER A 132 -4.27 9.84 1.92
CA SER A 132 -4.85 11.06 2.49
C SER A 132 -6.03 11.58 1.66
N VAL A 133 -5.94 11.46 0.33
CA VAL A 133 -6.97 11.92 -0.61
C VAL A 133 -7.40 10.76 -1.51
N ALA A 134 -8.71 10.58 -1.64
CA ALA A 134 -9.32 9.78 -2.70
C ALA A 134 -10.73 10.34 -2.93
N ARG A 135 -10.91 11.11 -4.00
CA ARG A 135 -12.16 11.84 -4.27
C ARG A 135 -12.43 11.94 -5.78
N PRO A 136 -13.70 12.00 -6.21
CA PRO A 136 -14.05 12.37 -7.57
C PRO A 136 -13.58 13.80 -7.88
N ASN A 137 -13.04 14.00 -9.07
CA ASN A 137 -12.49 15.28 -9.52
C ASN A 137 -13.56 16.41 -9.60
N ASP A 138 -14.82 16.02 -9.79
CA ASP A 138 -15.96 16.91 -10.00
C ASP A 138 -16.67 17.36 -8.71
N GLU A 139 -16.49 16.63 -7.60
CA GLU A 139 -17.33 16.80 -6.40
C GLU A 139 -16.70 17.70 -5.32
N GLU A 140 -15.38 17.77 -5.24
CA GLU A 140 -14.71 18.35 -4.07
C GLU A 140 -13.56 19.27 -4.50
N LYS A 141 -13.82 20.58 -4.42
CA LYS A 141 -12.85 21.62 -4.78
C LYS A 141 -11.66 21.62 -3.82
N VAL A 142 -10.47 21.91 -4.38
CA VAL A 142 -9.24 22.17 -3.62
C VAL A 142 -9.53 23.24 -2.56
N THR A 143 -9.42 22.88 -1.29
CA THR A 143 -9.60 23.81 -0.17
C THR A 143 -8.24 24.43 0.15
N ILE A 144 -8.03 25.68 -0.28
CA ILE A 144 -6.78 26.44 -0.06
C ILE A 144 -6.57 26.76 1.44
N GLU A 145 -7.56 26.49 2.29
CA GLU A 145 -7.50 26.73 3.74
C GLU A 145 -6.36 25.96 4.44
N LYS A 146 -5.95 24.81 3.90
CA LYS A 146 -4.84 24.02 4.44
C LYS A 146 -3.57 24.26 3.62
N ARG A 147 -2.47 24.49 4.32
CA ARG A 147 -1.14 24.60 3.69
C ARG A 147 -0.84 23.32 2.91
N PHE A 148 -0.52 23.46 1.63
CA PHE A 148 -0.08 22.34 0.82
C PHE A 148 1.25 21.77 1.36
N ILE A 149 1.23 20.48 1.64
CA ILE A 149 2.41 19.72 2.07
C ILE A 149 2.74 18.73 0.95
N HIS A 150 3.93 18.87 0.35
CA HIS A 150 4.36 18.07 -0.80
C HIS A 150 4.65 16.60 -0.46
N HIS A 151 4.91 16.29 0.82
CA HIS A 151 5.05 14.92 1.31
C HIS A 151 4.47 14.79 2.72
N PHE A 152 3.44 13.96 2.88
CA PHE A 152 2.60 13.96 4.07
C PHE A 152 2.88 12.74 4.95
N HIS A 153 3.51 12.97 6.10
CA HIS A 153 3.88 11.91 7.05
C HIS A 153 2.82 11.59 8.12
N CYS A 154 1.61 12.15 8.06
CA CYS A 154 0.64 11.91 9.13
C CYS A 154 0.16 10.45 9.15
N GLU A 155 -0.17 9.98 10.34
CA GLU A 155 -0.81 8.70 10.59
C GLU A 155 -2.31 8.89 10.81
N ALA A 156 -3.10 7.89 10.41
CA ALA A 156 -4.47 7.78 10.85
C ALA A 156 -4.51 7.67 12.39
N ALA A 157 -5.35 8.46 13.04
CA ALA A 157 -5.59 8.30 14.47
C ALA A 157 -6.12 6.88 14.73
N ALA A 158 -5.44 6.16 15.61
CA ALA A 158 -5.71 4.75 15.89
C ALA A 158 -5.83 4.51 17.39
N ASP A 159 -6.51 3.42 17.75
CA ASP A 159 -6.43 2.84 19.09
C ASP A 159 -5.03 2.28 19.35
N ASP A 160 -4.62 2.17 20.62
CA ASP A 160 -3.31 1.63 20.99
C ASP A 160 -3.07 0.22 20.46
N PHE A 161 -4.13 -0.58 20.27
CA PHE A 161 -4.06 -1.90 19.65
C PHE A 161 -3.54 -1.87 18.20
N TYR A 162 -3.69 -0.75 17.48
CA TYR A 162 -3.29 -0.60 16.08
C TYR A 162 -2.06 0.31 15.90
N LYS A 163 -1.35 0.63 17.00
CA LYS A 163 -0.13 1.45 16.97
C LYS A 163 1.13 0.59 17.06
N GLY A 164 2.27 1.16 16.65
CA GLY A 164 3.59 0.53 16.79
C GLY A 164 3.90 -0.53 15.75
N ALA A 165 4.87 -1.40 16.05
CA ALA A 165 5.33 -2.46 15.15
C ALA A 165 4.23 -3.48 14.85
N LEU A 166 4.32 -4.16 13.71
CA LEU A 166 3.40 -5.26 13.35
C LEU A 166 3.49 -6.39 14.38
N PRO A 167 2.36 -7.08 14.68
CA PRO A 167 2.38 -8.26 15.53
C PRO A 167 3.15 -9.39 14.85
N ASP A 168 3.67 -10.31 15.66
CA ASP A 168 4.24 -11.57 15.17
C ASP A 168 3.17 -12.44 14.53
N TRP A 169 3.61 -13.39 13.69
CA TRP A 169 2.69 -14.36 13.10
C TRP A 169 2.09 -15.25 14.21
N PRO A 170 0.75 -15.39 14.30
CA PRO A 170 0.12 -16.17 15.36
C PRO A 170 0.50 -17.64 15.28
N LEU A 171 0.61 -18.30 16.44
CA LEU A 171 0.81 -19.74 16.50
C LEU A 171 -0.41 -20.49 15.94
N VAL A 172 -0.22 -21.73 15.50
CA VAL A 172 -1.30 -22.53 14.90
C VAL A 172 -2.46 -22.71 15.89
N ASP A 173 -2.16 -22.89 17.16
CA ASP A 173 -3.18 -23.02 18.21
C ASP A 173 -3.95 -21.72 18.44
N ASP A 174 -3.28 -20.56 18.34
CA ASP A 174 -3.91 -19.25 18.45
C ASP A 174 -4.85 -18.98 17.27
N LEU A 175 -4.47 -19.39 16.06
CA LEU A 175 -5.32 -19.25 14.86
C LEU A 175 -6.63 -20.04 14.96
N ASN A 176 -6.67 -21.09 15.78
CA ASN A 176 -7.89 -21.85 16.04
C ASN A 176 -8.85 -21.12 17.01
N ASN A 177 -8.40 -20.06 17.68
CA ASN A 177 -9.25 -19.25 18.55
C ASN A 177 -10.20 -18.36 17.72
N GLN A 178 -11.39 -18.86 17.47
CA GLN A 178 -12.44 -18.18 16.70
C GLN A 178 -12.95 -16.88 17.34
N LYS A 179 -12.68 -16.64 18.62
CA LYS A 179 -13.02 -15.36 19.26
C LYS A 179 -12.04 -14.28 18.81
N ARG A 180 -10.75 -14.60 18.80
CA ARG A 180 -9.69 -13.66 18.41
C ARG A 180 -9.57 -13.50 16.90
N PHE A 181 -9.53 -14.63 16.17
CA PHE A 181 -9.33 -14.63 14.72
C PHE A 181 -10.58 -15.07 13.96
N TYR A 182 -10.89 -14.34 12.90
CA TYR A 182 -11.86 -14.76 11.90
C TYR A 182 -11.15 -15.38 10.70
N MET A 183 -11.33 -16.68 10.50
CA MET A 183 -10.84 -17.40 9.32
C MET A 183 -11.76 -17.15 8.13
N VAL A 184 -11.23 -16.48 7.11
CA VAL A 184 -12.01 -16.08 5.93
C VAL A 184 -12.29 -17.28 5.05
N LYS A 185 -13.56 -17.47 4.67
CA LYS A 185 -13.95 -18.57 3.78
C LYS A 185 -13.53 -18.26 2.34
N LYS A 186 -13.28 -19.31 1.54
CA LYS A 186 -12.88 -19.16 0.13
C LYS A 186 -13.90 -18.36 -0.70
N CYS A 187 -15.20 -18.54 -0.46
CA CYS A 187 -16.25 -17.77 -1.14
C CYS A 187 -16.21 -16.28 -0.75
N GLU A 188 -15.83 -15.96 0.49
CA GLU A 188 -15.72 -14.58 0.96
C GLU A 188 -14.49 -13.88 0.40
N LEU A 189 -13.39 -14.62 0.13
CA LEU A 189 -12.22 -14.07 -0.55
C LEU A 189 -12.56 -13.53 -1.94
N GLN A 190 -13.45 -14.23 -2.68
CA GLN A 190 -13.90 -13.78 -4.00
C GLN A 190 -14.76 -12.52 -3.96
N SER A 191 -15.38 -12.21 -2.82
CA SER A 191 -16.16 -10.98 -2.63
C SER A 191 -15.34 -9.87 -1.95
N ASN A 192 -14.10 -10.15 -1.54
CA ASN A 192 -13.23 -9.24 -0.80
C ASN A 192 -11.88 -9.12 -1.50
N ASP A 193 -11.91 -8.61 -2.74
CA ASP A 193 -10.73 -8.45 -3.60
C ASP A 193 -9.66 -7.54 -2.98
N TRP A 194 -10.03 -6.71 -2.01
CA TRP A 194 -9.10 -5.86 -1.25
C TRP A 194 -8.03 -6.66 -0.49
N ILE A 195 -8.30 -7.92 -0.10
CA ILE A 195 -7.30 -8.78 0.55
C ILE A 195 -6.17 -9.11 -0.42
N ARG A 196 -6.54 -9.47 -1.67
CA ARG A 196 -5.59 -9.71 -2.74
C ARG A 196 -4.84 -8.42 -3.07
N LEU A 197 -5.55 -7.29 -3.13
CA LEU A 197 -4.94 -5.98 -3.37
C LEU A 197 -3.86 -5.64 -2.35
N TYR A 198 -4.07 -5.92 -1.06
CA TYR A 198 -3.06 -5.66 -0.02
C TYR A 198 -1.83 -6.56 -0.15
N LEU A 199 -2.02 -7.81 -0.57
CA LEU A 199 -0.91 -8.70 -0.87
C LEU A 199 -0.11 -8.21 -2.08
N GLU A 200 -0.79 -7.87 -3.18
CA GLU A 200 -0.17 -7.35 -4.40
C GLU A 200 0.62 -6.07 -4.12
N LEU A 201 0.06 -5.20 -3.28
CA LEU A 201 0.72 -3.99 -2.80
C LEU A 201 1.97 -4.29 -1.97
N ALA A 202 1.89 -5.19 -0.99
CA ALA A 202 3.05 -5.56 -0.17
C ALA A 202 4.20 -6.15 -1.01
N VAL A 203 3.86 -6.96 -2.02
CA VAL A 203 4.83 -7.51 -2.98
C VAL A 203 5.37 -6.41 -3.90
N GLY A 204 4.49 -5.56 -4.44
CA GLY A 204 4.85 -4.51 -5.39
C GLY A 204 5.79 -3.45 -4.81
N VAL A 205 5.57 -3.03 -3.56
CA VAL A 205 6.45 -2.08 -2.87
C VAL A 205 7.83 -2.69 -2.59
N ARG A 206 7.85 -3.97 -2.17
CA ARG A 206 9.09 -4.69 -1.85
C ARG A 206 9.94 -4.94 -3.09
N TYR A 207 9.28 -5.22 -4.20
CA TYR A 207 9.89 -5.56 -5.48
C TYR A 207 9.40 -4.58 -6.53
N GLN A 208 9.92 -3.36 -6.51
CA GLN A 208 9.55 -2.24 -7.40
C GLN A 208 9.58 -2.57 -8.91
N GLN A 209 10.14 -3.72 -9.31
CA GLN A 209 10.19 -4.23 -10.68
C GLN A 209 9.20 -5.40 -10.95
N THR A 210 8.24 -5.64 -10.06
CA THR A 210 7.28 -6.74 -10.21
C THR A 210 6.33 -6.43 -11.35
N SER A 211 6.26 -7.31 -12.34
CA SER A 211 5.34 -7.15 -13.46
C SER A 211 3.90 -7.52 -13.05
N GLU A 212 2.90 -7.04 -13.77
CA GLU A 212 1.51 -7.50 -13.59
C GLU A 212 1.40 -9.03 -13.76
N SER A 213 2.25 -9.61 -14.62
CA SER A 213 2.31 -11.07 -14.80
C SER A 213 2.89 -11.83 -13.61
N ASP A 214 3.70 -11.19 -12.77
CA ASP A 214 4.18 -11.81 -11.54
C ASP A 214 3.14 -11.71 -10.42
N LEU A 215 2.42 -10.59 -10.34
CA LEU A 215 1.31 -10.42 -9.39
C LEU A 215 0.13 -11.34 -9.70
N SER A 216 -0.14 -11.63 -10.98
CA SER A 216 -1.23 -12.53 -11.38
C SER A 216 -1.02 -13.98 -10.91
N LYS A 217 0.25 -14.40 -10.74
CA LYS A 217 0.62 -15.74 -10.23
C LYS A 217 0.38 -15.90 -8.73
N LEU A 218 0.18 -14.80 -7.99
CA LEU A 218 -0.05 -14.85 -6.55
C LEU A 218 -1.34 -15.61 -6.23
N GLN A 219 -1.21 -16.60 -5.35
CA GLN A 219 -2.32 -17.43 -4.88
C GLN A 219 -2.48 -17.26 -3.37
N VAL A 220 -3.59 -16.64 -2.96
CA VAL A 220 -3.99 -16.56 -1.56
C VAL A 220 -4.52 -17.93 -1.11
N LEU A 221 -3.91 -18.50 -0.07
CA LEU A 221 -4.22 -19.84 0.45
C LEU A 221 -5.14 -19.78 1.67
N LYS A 222 -4.72 -19.03 2.69
CA LYS A 222 -5.43 -18.87 3.96
C LYS A 222 -5.37 -17.43 4.42
N VAL A 223 -6.46 -16.94 5.00
CA VAL A 223 -6.53 -15.58 5.54
C VAL A 223 -7.20 -15.60 6.90
N ALA A 224 -6.55 -14.96 7.87
CA ALA A 224 -7.11 -14.70 9.18
C ALA A 224 -7.23 -13.18 9.40
N ILE A 225 -8.31 -12.76 10.03
CA ILE A 225 -8.58 -11.36 10.38
C ILE A 225 -8.62 -11.23 11.89
N GLU A 226 -7.89 -10.25 12.42
CA GLU A 226 -7.91 -9.89 13.83
C GLU A 226 -8.36 -8.44 13.99
N THR A 227 -9.31 -8.24 14.90
CA THR A 227 -9.86 -6.94 15.26
C THR A 227 -9.81 -6.81 16.77
N LYS A 228 -9.75 -5.57 17.29
CA LYS A 228 -9.84 -5.31 18.72
C LYS A 228 -11.13 -5.86 19.33
N GLU A 229 -12.23 -5.77 18.60
CA GLU A 229 -13.52 -6.31 19.01
C GLU A 229 -13.60 -7.82 18.70
N GLU A 230 -13.62 -8.64 19.74
CA GLU A 230 -13.67 -10.10 19.65
C GLU A 230 -15.11 -10.66 19.55
N ASP A 231 -16.14 -9.88 19.89
CA ASP A 231 -17.52 -10.38 19.93
C ASP A 231 -18.42 -9.78 18.82
N VAL A 232 -17.83 -9.38 17.69
CA VAL A 232 -18.59 -8.86 16.54
C VAL A 232 -19.45 -9.96 15.90
N GLN A 233 -20.77 -9.78 15.92
CA GLN A 233 -21.74 -10.69 15.29
C GLN A 233 -22.43 -10.04 14.08
N PRO A 234 -22.56 -10.75 12.94
CA PRO A 234 -21.88 -11.99 12.58
C PRO A 234 -20.35 -11.80 12.38
N PRO A 235 -19.52 -12.85 12.55
CA PRO A 235 -18.06 -12.73 12.51
C PRO A 235 -17.50 -12.16 11.20
N ASN A 236 -18.18 -12.38 10.06
CA ASN A 236 -17.79 -11.84 8.77
C ASN A 236 -17.90 -10.31 8.68
N ARG A 237 -18.60 -9.64 9.61
CA ARG A 237 -18.59 -8.17 9.70
C ARG A 237 -17.20 -7.61 9.95
N ARG A 238 -16.29 -8.39 10.56
CA ARG A 238 -14.89 -7.99 10.79
C ARG A 238 -14.15 -7.65 9.49
N LEU A 239 -14.54 -8.22 8.36
CA LEU A 239 -13.97 -7.90 7.04
C LEU A 239 -14.21 -6.44 6.63
N LYS A 240 -15.33 -5.86 7.08
CA LYS A 240 -15.73 -4.47 6.82
C LYS A 240 -15.22 -3.51 7.90
N SER A 241 -14.53 -4.00 8.92
CA SER A 241 -14.01 -3.15 10.00
C SER A 241 -12.97 -2.15 9.47
N LYS A 242 -13.08 -0.90 9.90
CA LYS A 242 -12.19 0.18 9.48
C LYS A 242 -10.73 -0.06 9.85
N SER A 243 -10.51 -0.65 11.03
CA SER A 243 -9.17 -1.00 11.52
C SER A 243 -9.08 -2.50 11.81
N LEU A 244 -8.07 -3.17 11.27
CA LEU A 244 -7.86 -4.61 11.42
C LEU A 244 -6.42 -5.03 11.09
N HIS A 245 -6.04 -6.23 11.54
CA HIS A 245 -4.87 -6.94 11.07
C HIS A 245 -5.31 -8.09 10.15
N VAL A 246 -4.60 -8.23 9.03
CA VAL A 246 -4.79 -9.29 8.04
C VAL A 246 -3.56 -10.17 8.05
N TYR A 247 -3.75 -11.46 8.24
CA TYR A 247 -2.72 -12.47 8.13
C TYR A 247 -2.98 -13.29 6.88
N ILE A 248 -2.06 -13.25 5.92
CA ILE A 248 -2.22 -13.84 4.59
C ILE A 248 -1.14 -14.90 4.39
N THR A 249 -1.55 -16.15 4.19
CA THR A 249 -0.69 -17.20 3.65
C THR A 249 -0.88 -17.26 2.14
N PHE A 250 0.21 -17.22 1.39
CA PHE A 250 0.16 -17.18 -0.08
C PHE A 250 1.33 -17.93 -0.71
N LYS A 251 1.22 -18.19 -2.02
CA LYS A 251 2.30 -18.75 -2.86
C LYS A 251 2.31 -18.08 -4.23
N GLY A 252 3.19 -18.51 -5.13
CA GLY A 252 3.26 -18.02 -6.52
C GLY A 252 4.42 -17.06 -6.80
N LEU A 253 5.24 -16.74 -5.80
CA LEU A 253 6.47 -15.97 -6.02
C LEU A 253 7.65 -16.90 -6.35
N ALA A 254 8.33 -16.62 -7.45
CA ALA A 254 9.54 -17.37 -7.83
C ALA A 254 10.68 -17.18 -6.82
N LYS A 255 10.81 -15.99 -6.23
CA LYS A 255 11.81 -15.65 -5.19
C LYS A 255 11.10 -15.20 -3.93
N ALA A 256 11.61 -15.60 -2.76
CA ALA A 256 10.99 -15.21 -1.49
C ALA A 256 11.27 -13.75 -1.12
N PRO A 257 10.27 -13.01 -0.56
CA PRO A 257 10.45 -11.66 0.01
C PRO A 257 11.50 -11.63 1.10
N ILE A 258 11.56 -12.73 1.87
CA ILE A 258 12.51 -12.97 2.95
C ILE A 258 12.81 -14.47 2.99
N GLY A 259 14.08 -14.83 3.26
CA GLY A 259 14.57 -16.21 3.31
C GLY A 259 15.22 -16.68 2.01
N ASP A 260 15.94 -17.80 2.08
CA ASP A 260 16.70 -18.38 0.96
C ASP A 260 15.87 -19.34 0.09
N GLU A 261 14.60 -19.55 0.43
CA GLU A 261 13.73 -20.50 -0.26
C GLU A 261 13.22 -19.96 -1.60
N ILE A 262 13.56 -20.67 -2.68
CA ILE A 262 13.25 -20.32 -4.06
C ILE A 262 12.15 -21.24 -4.57
N GLY A 263 11.15 -20.68 -5.24
CA GLY A 263 10.10 -21.45 -5.90
C GLY A 263 8.70 -20.91 -5.65
N GLU A 264 7.87 -21.00 -6.69
CA GLU A 264 6.47 -20.58 -6.68
C GLU A 264 5.59 -21.46 -5.78
N HIS A 265 6.06 -22.68 -5.47
CA HIS A 265 5.37 -23.63 -4.59
C HIS A 265 5.53 -23.29 -3.10
N VAL A 266 6.51 -22.46 -2.74
CA VAL A 266 6.81 -22.13 -1.33
C VAL A 266 5.70 -21.26 -0.75
N GLU A 267 5.12 -21.72 0.35
CA GLU A 267 4.15 -20.97 1.14
C GLU A 267 4.84 -19.86 1.93
N ARG A 268 4.26 -18.67 1.87
CA ARG A 268 4.80 -17.45 2.46
C ARG A 268 3.71 -16.74 3.25
N LYS A 269 4.14 -15.94 4.23
CA LYS A 269 3.28 -15.29 5.21
C LYS A 269 3.46 -13.78 5.13
N ALA A 270 2.37 -13.06 4.97
CA ALA A 270 2.33 -11.60 4.98
C ALA A 270 1.33 -11.10 6.03
N ILE A 271 1.70 -10.05 6.75
CA ILE A 271 0.85 -9.39 7.74
C ILE A 271 0.62 -7.97 7.24
N VAL A 272 -0.64 -7.54 7.20
CA VAL A 272 -1.00 -6.17 6.83
C VAL A 272 -1.95 -5.60 7.88
N ARG A 273 -1.56 -4.47 8.48
CA ARG A 273 -2.43 -3.65 9.32
C ARG A 273 -3.09 -2.58 8.47
N ARG A 274 -4.41 -2.52 8.58
CA ARG A 274 -5.24 -1.44 8.06
C ARG A 274 -5.75 -0.58 9.20
N VAL A 275 -5.67 0.73 9.05
CA VAL A 275 -6.30 1.70 9.96
C VAL A 275 -6.97 2.78 9.14
N ILE A 276 -8.25 3.05 9.41
CA ILE A 276 -8.97 4.20 8.86
C ILE A 276 -9.42 5.09 10.00
N ASP A 277 -8.95 6.33 9.98
CA ASP A 277 -9.41 7.37 10.89
C ASP A 277 -10.71 7.98 10.35
N GLU A 278 -11.80 7.89 11.10
CA GLU A 278 -13.10 8.41 10.69
C GLU A 278 -13.13 9.93 10.60
N ARG A 279 -12.33 10.63 11.41
CA ARG A 279 -12.36 12.08 11.49
C ARG A 279 -11.61 12.73 10.33
N SER A 280 -10.41 12.23 10.04
CA SER A 280 -9.61 12.73 8.91
C SER A 280 -9.95 12.01 7.60
N GLY A 281 -10.54 10.81 7.69
CA GLY A 281 -10.70 9.90 6.57
C GLY A 281 -9.39 9.23 6.14
N HIS A 282 -8.25 9.47 6.78
CA HIS A 282 -6.98 8.90 6.32
C HIS A 282 -6.98 7.38 6.44
N LEU A 283 -6.47 6.69 5.41
CA LEU A 283 -6.17 5.26 5.45
C LEU A 283 -4.65 5.09 5.61
N THR A 284 -4.22 4.35 6.62
CA THR A 284 -2.82 3.94 6.79
C THR A 284 -2.72 2.43 6.62
N LEU A 285 -1.74 2.00 5.83
CA LEU A 285 -1.40 0.59 5.63
C LEU A 285 0.04 0.37 6.07
N LEU A 286 0.24 -0.60 6.96
CA LEU A 286 1.54 -1.08 7.37
C LEU A 286 1.60 -2.58 7.09
N GLY A 287 2.64 -3.06 6.43
CA GLY A 287 2.77 -4.46 6.04
C GLY A 287 4.19 -4.99 6.16
N GLY A 288 4.28 -6.30 6.35
CA GLY A 288 5.54 -7.01 6.51
C GLY A 288 5.38 -8.48 6.19
N PHE A 289 6.50 -9.15 5.92
CA PHE A 289 6.54 -10.60 5.69
C PHE A 289 7.10 -11.31 6.92
N SER A 290 6.57 -12.50 7.23
CA SER A 290 7.02 -13.30 8.35
C SER A 290 7.86 -14.49 7.87
N ASN A 291 8.97 -14.74 8.56
CA ASN A 291 9.89 -15.85 8.33
C ASN A 291 9.52 -17.13 9.08
N ALA A 292 8.36 -17.20 9.75
CA ALA A 292 8.05 -18.29 10.68
C ALA A 292 8.26 -19.66 10.00
N LYS A 293 9.37 -20.31 10.39
CA LYS A 293 9.80 -21.63 9.93
C LYS A 293 8.63 -22.59 10.07
N ASN A 294 8.49 -23.49 9.11
CA ASN A 294 7.53 -24.58 9.19
C ASN A 294 7.94 -25.52 10.33
N ASP A 295 7.46 -25.29 11.56
CA ASP A 295 7.53 -26.23 12.67
C ASP A 295 6.55 -27.40 12.46
N LEU A 296 6.60 -28.03 11.28
CA LEU A 296 5.75 -29.17 10.93
C LEU A 296 6.53 -30.39 10.43
N ASN A 297 7.80 -30.54 10.78
CA ASN A 297 8.51 -31.81 10.61
C ASN A 297 9.53 -32.05 11.72
N GLN A 298 9.07 -32.31 12.95
CA GLN A 298 9.79 -33.20 13.87
C GLN A 298 8.79 -34.03 14.68
N SER A 299 8.29 -35.09 14.05
CA SER A 299 7.76 -36.26 14.76
C SER A 299 8.04 -37.50 13.93
N SER A 300 9.19 -38.13 14.17
CA SER A 300 9.32 -39.57 14.35
C SER A 300 10.80 -39.92 14.48
N ASP A 301 11.13 -40.34 15.69
CA ASP A 301 12.22 -41.22 16.12
C ASP A 301 13.08 -41.88 15.04
N ASP A 302 14.39 -41.82 15.24
CA ASP A 302 15.19 -43.04 15.34
C ASP A 302 16.41 -42.80 16.25
N GLU A 303 16.43 -43.52 17.37
CA GLU A 303 17.59 -43.77 18.20
C GLU A 303 18.68 -44.51 17.38
N GLN A 304 19.93 -44.06 17.41
CA GLN A 304 20.96 -44.70 18.24
C GLN A 304 22.37 -44.08 18.04
N PRO A 305 23.25 -44.21 19.05
CA PRO A 305 24.49 -43.45 19.19
C PRO A 305 25.67 -44.17 18.53
N PHE A 306 26.78 -43.48 18.27
CA PHE A 306 28.17 -43.93 18.51
C PHE A 306 29.17 -43.03 17.76
N GLY A 307 30.29 -42.68 18.42
CA GLY A 307 31.51 -42.32 17.71
C GLY A 307 32.28 -41.10 18.22
N LYS A 308 32.83 -41.15 19.45
CA LYS A 308 34.01 -40.36 19.81
C LYS A 308 35.15 -40.62 18.80
N ARG A 309 35.77 -39.57 18.26
CA ARG A 309 37.22 -39.49 17.90
C ARG A 309 37.53 -38.02 17.58
N ARG A 310 38.13 -37.29 18.52
CA ARG A 310 39.57 -37.03 18.73
C ARG A 310 40.19 -36.06 17.71
N ARG A 311 40.65 -34.94 18.29
CA ARG A 311 41.63 -33.96 17.81
C ARG A 311 42.71 -34.55 16.90
N ILE A 312 43.08 -33.78 15.88
CA ILE A 312 44.45 -33.28 15.68
C ILE A 312 44.33 -31.77 15.48
#